data_AF-A0ABD6AGE4-F1
#
_entry.id   AF-A0ABD6AGE4-F1
#
_cell.length_a   1.000
_cell.length_b   1.000
_cell.length_c   1.000
_cell.angle_alpha   90.00
_cell.angle_beta   90.00
_cell.angle_gamma   90.00
#
_symmetry.space_group_name_H-M   'P 1'
#
loop_
_entity.id
_entity.type
_entity.pdbx_description
1 polymer ?
#
loop_
_entity_poly.entity_id
_entity_poly.type
_entity_poly.pdbx_seq_one_letter_code
_entity_poly.pdbx_strand_id
1 'polypeptide(L)'
;MENYGIDRRPRGSYQVKPYAKFQTLQNGYEYWHDGEAGGTTKDWVLVHRLLAVAEFGFDSVQSDIDVHHKNGVRWDNRPENIGLMSHSKHASYHNNESSNQGGKHA
;
A
#
# COMPACT_ATOMS: atom_id res chain seq x y z
N MET A 1 25.69 12.41 34.98
CA MET A 1 26.19 13.72 34.52
C MET A 1 24.99 14.54 34.09
N GLU A 2 24.58 15.47 34.96
CA GLU A 2 23.59 16.50 34.66
C GLU A 2 24.20 17.48 33.66
N ASN A 3 23.54 17.67 32.51
CA ASN A 3 23.93 18.68 31.53
C ASN A 3 22.95 19.84 31.65
N TYR A 4 23.41 20.95 32.24
CA TYR A 4 22.85 22.31 32.07
C TYR A 4 21.35 22.51 32.39
N GLY A 5 20.76 21.75 33.31
CA GLY A 5 19.35 21.97 33.72
C GLY A 5 18.32 21.73 32.62
N ILE A 6 18.69 21.01 31.56
CA ILE A 6 17.77 20.61 30.50
C ILE A 6 17.31 19.19 30.78
N ASP A 7 16.01 19.03 31.03
CA ASP A 7 15.41 17.72 31.19
C ASP A 7 15.66 16.86 29.96
N ARG A 8 16.25 15.68 30.19
CA ARG A 8 16.44 14.69 29.14
C ARG A 8 15.07 14.12 28.78
N ARG A 9 14.72 14.17 27.49
CA ARG A 9 13.51 13.50 26.99
C ARG A 9 13.46 12.05 27.49
N PRO A 10 12.29 11.54 27.91
CA PRO A 10 12.17 10.17 28.41
C PRO A 10 12.76 9.18 27.41
N ARG A 11 13.56 8.23 27.90
CA ARG A 11 14.12 7.16 27.07
C ARG A 11 12.95 6.39 26.44
N GLY A 12 12.86 6.37 25.11
CA GLY A 12 11.74 5.75 24.37
C GLY A 12 10.71 6.72 23.78
N SER A 13 10.70 8.00 24.18
CA SER A 13 9.81 9.03 23.58
C SER A 13 10.07 9.28 22.08
N TYR A 14 11.23 8.89 21.57
CA TYR A 14 11.55 8.96 20.13
C TYR A 14 10.95 7.81 19.30
N GLN A 15 10.52 6.72 19.93
CA GLN A 15 10.11 5.51 19.18
C GLN A 15 8.62 5.49 18.84
N VAL A 16 7.79 6.22 19.58
CA VAL A 16 6.37 6.36 19.27
C VAL A 16 6.21 7.49 18.26
N LYS A 17 5.98 7.11 16.99
CA LYS A 17 5.60 8.09 15.97
C LYS A 17 4.08 8.25 16.03
N PRO A 18 3.54 9.45 16.25
CA PRO A 18 2.10 9.67 16.38
C PRO A 18 1.38 9.67 15.01
N TYR A 19 1.96 9.03 14.00
CA TYR A 19 1.47 9.05 12.63
C TYR A 19 1.80 7.74 11.93
N ALA A 20 0.93 7.35 11.01
CA ALA A 20 1.17 6.24 10.11
C ALA A 20 2.41 6.50 9.24
N LYS A 21 3.22 5.46 9.05
CA LYS A 21 4.44 5.53 8.24
C LYS A 21 4.10 5.15 6.80
N PHE A 22 4.67 5.89 5.85
CA PHE A 22 4.61 5.56 4.43
C PHE A 22 5.86 4.79 3.99
N GLN A 23 5.66 3.71 3.25
CA GLN A 23 6.71 2.89 2.66
C GLN A 23 6.28 2.35 1.29
N THR A 24 7.28 2.04 0.47
CA THR A 24 7.11 1.33 -0.81
C THR A 24 7.68 -0.08 -0.66
N LEU A 25 6.86 -1.10 -0.93
CA LEU A 25 7.28 -2.49 -0.96
C LEU A 25 8.26 -2.75 -2.11
N GLN A 26 9.02 -3.84 -2.03
CA GLN A 26 9.95 -4.23 -3.11
C GLN A 26 9.24 -4.47 -4.45
N ASN A 27 7.96 -4.88 -4.41
CA ASN A 27 7.16 -5.01 -5.62
C ASN A 27 6.68 -3.64 -6.16
N GLY A 28 6.85 -2.54 -5.44
CA GLY A 28 6.46 -1.20 -5.89
C GLY A 28 5.08 -0.74 -5.46
N TYR A 29 4.34 -1.54 -4.68
CA TYR A 29 3.14 -1.03 -4.01
C TYR A 29 3.51 -0.10 -2.86
N GLU A 30 2.82 1.01 -2.78
CA GLU A 30 2.92 1.95 -1.67
C GLU A 30 1.87 1.63 -0.59
N TYR A 31 2.27 1.73 0.68
CA TYR A 31 1.39 1.45 1.81
C TYR A 31 1.65 2.38 2.99
N TRP A 32 0.59 2.61 3.75
CA TRP A 32 0.66 3.18 5.09
C TRP A 32 0.56 2.08 6.12
N HIS A 33 1.34 2.17 7.18
CA HIS A 33 1.25 1.23 8.29
C HIS A 33 1.46 1.94 9.62
N ASP A 34 0.79 1.43 10.64
CA ASP A 34 1.10 1.74 12.01
C ASP A 34 1.61 0.48 12.73
N GLY A 35 2.38 0.69 13.78
CA GLY A 35 2.82 -0.37 14.66
C GLY A 35 3.15 0.24 15.99
N GLU A 36 2.42 -0.19 17.02
CA GLU A 36 2.79 0.11 18.40
C GLU A 36 4.22 -0.38 18.64
N ALA A 37 5.04 0.44 19.30
CA ALA A 37 6.38 0.04 19.67
C ALA A 37 6.31 -1.11 20.69
N GLY A 38 6.46 -2.35 20.21
CA GLY A 38 6.34 -3.58 21.01
C GLY A 38 5.04 -4.36 20.81
N GLY A 39 4.12 -3.88 19.97
CA GLY A 39 2.89 -4.60 19.60
C GLY A 39 3.14 -5.70 18.57
N THR A 40 2.33 -6.76 18.62
CA THR A 40 2.38 -7.90 17.68
C THR A 40 1.53 -7.69 16.43
N THR A 41 0.63 -6.71 16.41
CA THR A 41 -0.23 -6.38 15.27
C THR A 41 0.28 -5.16 14.54
N LYS A 42 0.60 -5.32 13.25
CA LYS A 42 0.90 -4.22 12.33
C LYS A 42 -0.31 -4.06 11.42
N ASP A 43 -1.09 -3.03 11.63
CA ASP A 43 -2.15 -2.66 10.69
C ASP A 43 -1.52 -1.88 9.54
N TRP A 44 -1.90 -2.24 8.32
CA TRP A 44 -1.40 -1.60 7.11
C TRP A 44 -2.48 -1.54 6.04
N VAL A 45 -2.37 -0.55 5.17
CA VAL A 45 -3.29 -0.32 4.07
C VAL A 45 -2.53 0.17 2.85
N LEU A 46 -2.89 -0.37 1.68
CA LEU A 46 -2.30 0.04 0.40
C LEU A 46 -2.85 1.41 -0.01
N VAL A 47 -1.95 2.29 -0.46
CA VAL A 47 -2.30 3.68 -0.84
C VAL A 47 -3.29 3.70 -2.00
N HIS A 48 -3.11 2.84 -3.02
CA HIS A 48 -4.05 2.76 -4.14
C HIS A 48 -5.46 2.31 -3.74
N ARG A 49 -5.60 1.51 -2.67
CA ARG A 49 -6.93 1.13 -2.16
C ARG A 49 -7.60 2.29 -1.43
N LEU A 50 -6.85 3.08 -0.66
CA LEU A 50 -7.38 4.31 -0.06
C LEU A 50 -7.83 5.30 -1.13
N LEU A 51 -7.04 5.46 -2.19
CA LEU A 51 -7.41 6.28 -3.33
C LEU A 51 -8.69 5.77 -4.00
N ALA A 52 -8.81 4.46 -4.24
CA ALA A 52 -10.02 3.90 -4.81
C ALA A 52 -11.26 4.17 -3.94
N VAL A 53 -11.13 4.11 -2.61
CA VAL A 53 -12.24 4.47 -1.70
C VAL A 53 -12.59 5.96 -1.83
N ALA A 54 -11.60 6.84 -1.97
CA ALA A 54 -11.84 8.28 -2.14
C ALA A 54 -12.55 8.60 -3.47
N GLU A 55 -12.20 7.91 -4.55
CA GLU A 55 -12.74 8.15 -5.90
C GLU A 55 -14.10 7.46 -6.14
N PHE A 56 -14.28 6.23 -5.63
CA PHE A 56 -15.42 5.37 -5.97
C PHE A 56 -16.36 5.09 -4.79
N GLY A 57 -15.98 5.48 -3.57
CA GLY A 57 -16.71 5.19 -2.33
C GLY A 57 -16.37 3.83 -1.74
N PHE A 58 -16.59 3.68 -0.42
CA PHE A 58 -16.26 2.47 0.33
C PHE A 58 -16.99 1.23 -0.20
N ASP A 59 -18.28 1.36 -0.52
CA ASP A 59 -19.12 0.27 -1.01
C ASP A 59 -18.69 -0.27 -2.38
N SER A 60 -17.94 0.52 -3.14
CA SER A 60 -17.39 0.10 -4.45
C SER A 60 -16.10 -0.72 -4.31
N VAL A 61 -15.45 -0.70 -3.14
CA VAL A 61 -14.13 -1.33 -2.90
C VAL A 61 -14.26 -2.47 -1.88
N GLN A 62 -15.30 -3.29 -2.08
CA GLN A 62 -15.57 -4.49 -1.28
C GLN A 62 -14.47 -5.56 -1.44
N SER A 63 -14.52 -6.60 -0.62
CA SER A 63 -13.49 -7.63 -0.52
C SER A 63 -13.31 -8.46 -1.80
N ASP A 64 -14.33 -8.53 -2.65
CA ASP A 64 -14.34 -9.24 -3.94
C ASP A 64 -13.96 -8.36 -5.13
N ILE A 65 -13.67 -7.08 -4.87
CA ILE A 65 -13.24 -6.10 -5.87
C ILE A 65 -11.73 -5.83 -5.73
N ASP A 66 -11.01 -6.14 -6.79
CA ASP A 66 -9.60 -5.84 -6.94
C ASP A 66 -9.42 -4.42 -7.50
N VAL A 67 -8.58 -3.65 -6.82
CA VAL A 67 -8.10 -2.36 -7.28
C VAL A 67 -6.80 -2.60 -8.05
N HIS A 68 -6.75 -2.20 -9.31
CA HIS A 68 -5.59 -2.41 -10.17
C HIS A 68 -5.09 -1.11 -10.81
N HIS A 69 -3.81 -1.10 -11.14
CA HIS A 69 -3.16 -0.06 -11.94
C HIS A 69 -3.25 -0.42 -13.42
N LYS A 70 -3.94 0.40 -14.21
CA LYS A 70 -4.20 0.14 -15.64
C LYS A 70 -2.92 0.02 -16.46
N ASN A 71 -1.90 0.78 -16.12
CA ASN A 71 -0.60 0.76 -16.80
C ASN A 71 0.41 -0.26 -16.21
N GLY A 72 0.03 -1.04 -15.20
CA GLY A 72 0.91 -1.99 -14.51
C GLY A 72 1.96 -1.37 -13.58
N VAL A 73 2.06 -0.04 -13.51
CA VAL A 73 3.01 0.68 -12.66
C VAL A 73 2.39 0.90 -11.27
N ARG A 74 2.83 0.09 -10.30
CA ARG A 74 2.20 -0.02 -8.97
C ARG A 74 2.34 1.19 -8.03
N TRP A 75 3.28 2.08 -8.33
CA TRP A 75 3.48 3.33 -7.61
C TRP A 75 2.77 4.53 -8.28
N ASP A 76 2.22 4.36 -9.49
CA ASP A 76 1.50 5.42 -10.20
C ASP A 76 0.06 5.52 -9.70
N ASN A 77 -0.11 6.20 -8.56
CA ASN A 77 -1.38 6.40 -7.88
C ASN A 77 -2.16 7.62 -8.38
N ARG A 78 -2.10 7.95 -9.67
CA ARG A 78 -3.00 8.95 -10.26
C ARG A 78 -4.41 8.37 -10.42
N PRO A 79 -5.50 9.11 -10.11
CA PRO A 79 -6.87 8.59 -10.19
C PRO A 79 -7.20 7.93 -11.53
N GLU A 80 -6.77 8.53 -12.64
CA GLU A 80 -7.01 8.00 -13.98
C GLU A 80 -6.36 6.63 -14.23
N ASN A 81 -5.32 6.28 -13.48
CA ASN A 81 -4.61 5.00 -13.58
C ASN A 81 -5.22 3.90 -12.70
N ILE A 82 -6.16 4.23 -11.81
CA ILE A 82 -6.81 3.26 -10.92
C ILE A 82 -8.09 2.72 -11.59
N GLY A 83 -8.30 1.40 -11.47
CA GLY A 83 -9.50 0.72 -11.91
C GLY A 83 -10.00 -0.31 -10.90
N LEU A 84 -11.30 -0.54 -10.90
CA LEU A 84 -11.97 -1.59 -10.13
C LEU A 84 -12.29 -2.77 -11.05
N MET A 85 -12.04 -3.99 -10.57
CA MET A 85 -12.37 -5.21 -11.31
C MET A 85 -12.76 -6.32 -10.34
N SER A 86 -13.76 -7.13 -10.70
CA SER A 86 -14.10 -8.31 -9.90
C SER A 86 -12.97 -9.33 -9.90
N HIS A 87 -12.77 -10.02 -8.79
CA HIS A 87 -11.74 -11.05 -8.64
C HIS A 87 -11.81 -12.13 -9.75
N SER A 88 -13.03 -12.49 -10.17
CA SER A 88 -13.29 -13.42 -11.28
C SER A 88 -12.76 -12.96 -12.63
N LYS A 89 -12.72 -11.65 -12.87
CA LYS A 89 -12.21 -11.03 -14.11
C LYS A 89 -10.72 -10.72 -14.01
N HIS A 90 -10.19 -10.50 -12.81
CA HIS A 90 -8.76 -10.31 -12.56
C HIS A 90 -7.95 -11.59 -12.79
N ALA A 91 -8.44 -12.74 -12.31
CA ALA A 91 -7.78 -14.03 -12.51
C ALA A 91 -7.65 -14.40 -14.00
N SER A 92 -8.65 -14.07 -14.83
CA SER A 92 -8.60 -14.33 -16.27
C SER A 92 -7.66 -13.38 -17.02
N TYR A 93 -7.49 -12.15 -16.53
CA TYR A 93 -6.57 -11.17 -17.12
C TYR A 93 -5.09 -11.57 -16.95
N HIS A 94 -4.69 -12.03 -15.76
CA HIS A 94 -3.32 -12.54 -15.51
C HIS A 94 -2.99 -13.81 -16.30
N ASN A 95 -3.98 -14.68 -16.53
CA ASN A 95 -3.80 -15.86 -17.37
C ASN A 95 -3.58 -15.50 -18.85
N ASN A 96 -4.13 -14.38 -19.33
CA ASN A 96 -3.95 -13.92 -20.71
C ASN A 96 -2.69 -13.06 -20.93
N GLU A 97 -2.16 -12.39 -19.91
CA GLU A 97 -0.86 -11.70 -20.04
C GLU A 97 0.33 -12.68 -20.00
N SER A 98 0.18 -13.81 -19.29
CA SER A 98 1.18 -14.87 -19.21
C SER A 98 1.46 -15.57 -20.55
N SER A 99 0.45 -15.64 -21.44
CA SER A 99 0.57 -16.29 -22.76
C SER A 99 1.22 -15.38 -23.82
N ASN A 100 1.39 -14.09 -23.56
CA ASN A 100 1.92 -13.13 -24.54
C ASN A 100 3.42 -12.81 -24.37
N GLN A 101 4.11 -13.41 -23.38
CA GLN A 101 5.56 -13.25 -23.15
C GLN A 101 6.40 -14.48 -23.55
N GLY A 102 5.82 -15.45 -24.27
CA GLY A 102 6.48 -16.72 -24.63
C GLY A 102 7.16 -16.79 -26.00
N GLY A 103 7.41 -15.66 -26.68
CA GLY A 103 7.77 -15.71 -28.11
C GLY A 103 8.75 -14.67 -28.61
N LYS A 104 9.93 -14.49 -27.99
CA LYS A 104 11.12 -13.89 -28.65
C LYS A 104 12.43 -14.30 -27.96
N HIS A 105 12.93 -15.50 -28.24
CA HIS A 105 14.37 -15.77 -28.28
C HIS A 105 14.60 -16.80 -29.37
N ALA A 106 15.13 -16.33 -30.50
CA ALA A 106 15.75 -17.14 -31.54
C ALA A 106 17.16 -17.55 -31.12
#